data_AF-X1EWP2-F1
#
_entry.id   AF-X1EWP2-F1
#
_cell.length_a   1.000
_cell.length_b   1.000
_cell.length_c   1.000
_cell.angle_alpha   90.00
_cell.angle_beta   90.00
_cell.angle_gamma   90.00
#
_symmetry.space_group_name_H-M   'P 1'
#
loop_
_entity.id
_entity.type
_entity.pdbx_description
1 polymer ?
#
loop_
_entity_poly.entity_id
_entity_poly.type
_entity_poly.pdbx_seq_one_letter_code
_entity_poly.pdbx_strand_id
1 'polypeptide(L)'
;MGTYASLYPPPLDLPPDELAELYYLEGTRHKLNRLKSRSICQCACCSNQENDMIYIEIHDEWYCVECHDNDRIWYPAHGSAENKYQHDYINMYYEMKEKFEKKYLDG
;
A
#
# COMPACT_ATOMS: atom_id res chain seq x y z
N MET A 1 -26.55 7.00 24.45
CA MET A 1 -25.17 6.51 24.26
C MET A 1 -25.09 5.96 22.84
N GLY A 2 -24.50 6.73 21.92
CA GLY A 2 -24.40 6.34 20.52
C GLY A 2 -23.35 5.25 20.35
N THR A 3 -23.77 4.07 19.92
CA THR A 3 -22.86 3.02 19.46
C THR A 3 -22.24 3.49 18.17
N TYR A 4 -20.96 3.88 18.20
CA TYR A 4 -20.15 3.94 16.98
C TYR A 4 -20.16 2.53 16.38
N ALA A 5 -20.99 2.32 15.36
CA ALA A 5 -20.93 1.12 14.55
C ALA A 5 -19.50 1.05 13.99
N SER A 6 -18.79 -0.01 14.32
CA SER A 6 -17.50 -0.34 13.72
C SER A 6 -17.60 -0.14 12.20
N LEU A 7 -16.74 0.69 11.62
CA LEU A 7 -16.62 0.88 10.16
C LEU A 7 -16.18 -0.40 9.43
N TYR A 8 -15.81 -1.44 10.19
CA TYR A 8 -15.44 -2.74 9.68
C TYR A 8 -16.60 -3.71 9.82
N PRO A 9 -16.92 -4.48 8.76
CA PRO A 9 -17.91 -5.54 8.87
C PRO A 9 -17.53 -6.46 10.03
N PRO A 10 -18.50 -7.00 10.78
CA PRO A 10 -18.23 -7.98 11.82
C PRO A 10 -17.38 -9.12 11.21
N PRO A 11 -16.44 -9.69 11.97
CA PRO A 11 -15.68 -10.84 11.49
C PRO A 11 -16.65 -11.90 10.99
N LEU A 12 -16.40 -12.43 9.79
CA LEU A 12 -17.27 -13.43 9.17
C LEU A 12 -17.39 -14.62 10.13
N ASP A 13 -18.62 -14.94 10.54
CA ASP A 13 -18.92 -16.10 11.39
C ASP A 13 -18.87 -17.37 10.52
N LEU A 14 -17.65 -17.75 10.13
CA LEU A 14 -17.38 -18.88 9.24
C LEU A 14 -17.27 -20.17 10.07
N PRO A 15 -17.75 -21.31 9.54
CA PRO A 15 -17.46 -22.60 10.14
C PRO A 15 -15.94 -22.89 10.13
N PRO A 16 -15.44 -23.75 11.03
CA PRO A 16 -14.00 -23.92 11.24
C PRO A 16 -13.19 -24.31 10.00
N ASP A 17 -13.79 -25.07 9.09
CA ASP A 17 -13.21 -25.50 7.82
C ASP A 17 -13.08 -24.33 6.82
N GLU A 18 -14.12 -23.51 6.67
CA GLU A 18 -14.07 -22.30 5.83
C GLU A 18 -13.11 -21.25 6.39
N LEU A 19 -13.02 -21.14 7.72
CA LEU A 19 -12.06 -20.24 8.37
C LEU A 19 -10.61 -20.69 8.13
N ALA A 20 -10.34 -22.00 8.18
CA ALA A 20 -9.03 -22.55 7.87
C ALA A 20 -8.65 -22.31 6.40
N GLU A 21 -9.60 -22.50 5.48
CA GLU A 21 -9.39 -22.21 4.05
C GLU A 21 -9.15 -20.72 3.81
N LEU A 22 -9.90 -19.83 4.47
CA LEU A 22 -9.68 -18.39 4.39
C LEU A 22 -8.25 -18.02 4.79
N TYR A 23 -7.76 -18.52 5.94
CA TYR A 23 -6.39 -18.25 6.37
C TYR A 23 -5.34 -18.81 5.41
N TYR A 24 -5.59 -19.99 4.84
CA TYR A 24 -4.72 -20.58 3.83
C TYR A 24 -4.64 -19.70 2.56
N LEU A 25 -5.78 -19.22 2.06
CA LEU A 25 -5.87 -18.35 0.90
C LEU A 25 -5.21 -16.98 1.17
N GLU A 26 -5.45 -16.39 2.34
CA GLU A 26 -4.78 -15.15 2.76
C GLU A 26 -3.26 -15.32 2.81
N GLY A 27 -2.78 -16.40 3.43
CA GLY A 27 -1.35 -16.72 3.46
C GLY A 27 -0.76 -16.89 2.06
N THR A 28 -1.50 -17.52 1.14
CA THR A 28 -1.10 -17.67 -0.26
C THR A 28 -1.05 -16.33 -0.98
N ARG A 29 -2.07 -15.47 -0.78
CA ARG A 29 -2.10 -14.09 -1.31
C ARG A 29 -0.89 -13.29 -0.82
N HIS A 30 -0.55 -13.36 0.46
CA HIS A 30 0.61 -12.66 1.02
C HIS A 30 1.93 -13.13 0.38
N LYS A 31 2.11 -14.44 0.17
CA LYS A 31 3.28 -14.98 -0.51
C LYS A 31 3.39 -14.50 -1.95
N LEU A 32 2.29 -14.51 -2.70
CA LEU A 32 2.25 -14.03 -4.08
C LEU A 32 2.55 -12.54 -4.18
N ASN A 33 1.97 -11.73 -3.29
CA ASN A 33 2.24 -10.30 -3.23
C ASN A 33 3.71 -10.00 -2.92
N ARG A 34 4.32 -10.76 -2.00
CA ARG A 34 5.76 -10.62 -1.70
C ARG A 34 6.64 -11.00 -2.89
N LEU A 35 6.30 -12.06 -3.63
CA LEU A 35 7.03 -12.39 -4.86
C LEU A 35 6.89 -11.29 -5.90
N LYS A 36 5.70 -10.71 -6.01
CA LYS A 36 5.39 -9.63 -6.94
C LYS A 36 6.14 -8.33 -6.59
N SER A 37 6.20 -7.93 -5.31
CA SER A 37 6.90 -6.69 -4.90
C SER A 37 8.42 -6.77 -5.07
N ARG A 38 8.97 -8.00 -5.11
CA ARG A 38 10.37 -8.27 -5.46
C ARG A 38 10.65 -8.27 -6.96
N SER A 39 9.62 -8.19 -7.80
CA SER A 39 9.77 -8.09 -9.25
C SER A 39 10.08 -6.65 -9.66
N ILE A 40 11.02 -6.47 -10.57
CA ILE A 40 11.34 -5.16 -11.17
C ILE A 40 10.16 -4.58 -11.97
N CYS A 41 9.21 -5.40 -12.39
CA CYS A 41 8.15 -4.99 -13.32
C CYS A 41 7.09 -4.07 -12.70
N GLN A 42 7.11 -3.80 -11.40
CA GLN A 42 6.10 -2.94 -10.78
C GLN A 42 6.65 -2.20 -9.56
N CYS A 43 6.41 -0.89 -9.51
CA CYS A 43 6.69 -0.06 -8.34
C CYS A 43 5.84 -0.47 -7.14
N ALA A 44 6.51 -0.78 -6.02
CA ALA A 44 5.85 -1.12 -4.76
C ALA A 44 5.03 0.04 -4.16
N CYS A 45 5.34 1.29 -4.51
CA CYS A 45 4.62 2.49 -4.07
C CYS A 45 3.40 2.80 -4.95
N CYS A 46 3.60 3.09 -6.25
CA CYS A 46 2.53 3.58 -7.13
C CYS A 46 1.95 2.54 -8.09
N SER A 47 2.45 1.31 -8.08
CA SER A 47 2.05 0.22 -8.99
C SER A 47 2.30 0.46 -10.49
N ASN A 48 3.00 1.54 -10.88
CA ASN A 48 3.40 1.78 -12.26
C ASN A 48 4.44 0.73 -12.72
N GLN A 49 4.40 0.36 -14.01
CA GLN A 49 5.20 -0.69 -14.63
C GLN A 49 6.13 -0.17 -15.73
N GLU A 50 5.94 1.06 -16.20
CA GLU A 50 6.65 1.60 -17.37
C GLU A 50 7.84 2.52 -17.01
N ASN A 51 7.98 2.87 -15.74
CA ASN A 51 9.01 3.80 -15.29
C ASN A 51 10.35 3.08 -15.03
N ASP A 52 11.45 3.82 -15.08
CA ASP A 52 12.75 3.35 -14.60
C ASP A 52 12.67 2.98 -13.11
N MET A 53 13.37 1.92 -12.73
CA MET A 53 13.23 1.26 -11.43
C MET A 53 14.53 1.26 -10.64
N ILE A 54 14.41 1.48 -9.33
CA ILE A 54 15.49 1.42 -8.35
C ILE A 54 15.15 0.33 -7.33
N TYR A 55 16.12 -0.52 -7.01
CA TYR A 55 15.99 -1.50 -5.94
C TYR A 55 16.41 -0.89 -4.61
N ILE A 56 15.56 -1.02 -3.58
CA ILE A 56 15.87 -0.56 -2.23
C ILE A 56 16.02 -1.77 -1.31
N GLU A 57 17.26 -2.05 -0.91
CA GLU A 57 17.63 -3.26 -0.16
C GLU A 57 16.92 -3.37 1.19
N ILE A 58 16.76 -2.27 1.92
CA ILE A 58 16.10 -2.29 3.23
C ILE A 58 14.62 -2.69 3.17
N HIS A 59 14.00 -2.57 1.99
CA HIS A 59 12.63 -2.99 1.74
C HIS A 59 12.57 -4.33 1.00
N ASP A 60 13.68 -4.80 0.41
CA ASP A 60 13.70 -5.92 -0.54
C ASP A 60 12.68 -5.75 -1.68
N GLU A 61 12.55 -4.52 -2.20
CA GLU A 61 11.50 -4.15 -3.15
C GLU A 61 12.00 -3.18 -4.23
N TRP A 62 11.30 -3.16 -5.37
CA TRP A 62 11.56 -2.23 -6.47
C TRP A 62 10.59 -1.04 -6.44
N TYR A 63 11.13 0.15 -6.62
CA TYR A 63 10.40 1.41 -6.67
C TYR A 63 10.74 2.15 -7.96
N CYS A 64 9.81 2.92 -8.53
CA CYS A 64 10.17 3.76 -9.67
C CYS A 64 11.02 4.96 -9.22
N VAL A 65 11.89 5.44 -10.11
CA VAL A 65 12.74 6.62 -9.89
C VAL A 65 11.90 7.82 -9.45
N GLU A 66 10.73 8.04 -10.06
CA GLU A 66 9.83 9.14 -9.68
C GLU A 66 9.36 9.06 -8.23
N CYS A 67 8.99 7.88 -7.72
CA CYS A 67 8.58 7.72 -6.32
C CYS A 67 9.75 7.97 -5.37
N HIS A 68 10.95 7.55 -5.77
CA HIS A 68 12.18 7.79 -5.02
C HIS A 68 12.51 9.29 -4.95
N ASP A 69 12.53 9.97 -6.09
CA ASP A 69 12.93 11.38 -6.20
C ASP A 69 11.91 12.34 -5.58
N ASN A 70 10.64 11.94 -5.47
CA ASN A 70 9.58 12.70 -4.82
C ASN A 70 9.41 12.36 -3.33
N ASP A 71 10.36 11.65 -2.69
CA ASP A 71 10.31 11.27 -1.27
C ASP A 71 9.01 10.54 -0.85
N ARG A 72 8.38 9.81 -1.79
CA ARG A 72 7.15 9.04 -1.54
C ARG A 72 7.41 7.71 -0.86
N ILE A 73 8.67 7.36 -0.61
CA ILE A 73 9.08 6.09 -0.02
C ILE A 73 9.41 6.31 1.46
N TRP A 74 8.73 5.58 2.35
CA TRP A 74 9.01 5.63 3.78
C TRP A 74 10.20 4.73 4.17
N TYR A 75 11.26 5.32 4.69
CA TYR A 75 12.38 4.57 5.27
C TYR A 75 12.16 4.36 6.78
N PRO A 76 12.34 3.15 7.33
CA PRO A 76 12.22 2.89 8.77
C PRO A 76 13.18 3.74 9.61
N ALA A 77 14.30 4.19 9.03
CA ALA A 77 15.21 5.13 9.68
C ALA A 77 14.56 6.50 9.99
N HIS A 78 13.46 6.85 9.30
CA HIS A 78 12.77 8.14 9.45
C HIS A 78 11.82 8.18 10.65
N GLY A 79 11.56 7.06 11.35
CA GLY A 79 10.75 7.08 12.56
C GLY A 79 10.02 5.78 12.87
N SER A 80 9.03 5.88 13.76
CA SER A 80 8.22 4.75 14.20
C SER A 80 7.19 4.31 13.16
N ALA A 81 6.50 3.20 13.43
CA ALA A 81 5.36 2.76 12.61
C ALA A 81 4.24 3.82 12.52
N GLU A 82 4.04 4.62 13.57
CA GLU A 82 3.06 5.72 13.54
C GLU A 82 3.47 6.82 12.55
N ASN A 83 4.77 7.13 12.48
CA ASN A 83 5.30 8.08 11.49
C ASN A 83 5.09 7.57 10.06
N LYS A 84 5.22 6.26 9.84
CA LYS A 84 4.88 5.64 8.55
C LYS A 84 3.43 5.90 8.16
N TYR A 85 2.47 5.63 9.06
CA TYR A 85 1.06 5.85 8.77
C TYR A 85 0.75 7.32 8.42
N GLN A 86 1.40 8.26 9.11
CA GLN A 86 1.27 9.69 8.79
C GLN A 86 1.83 10.03 7.41
N HIS A 87 3.01 9.50 7.06
CA HIS A 87 3.63 9.68 5.74
C HIS A 87 2.74 9.11 4.61
N ASP A 88 2.26 7.88 4.79
CA ASP A 88 1.34 7.22 3.84
C ASP A 88 0.04 8.03 3.66
N TYR A 89 -0.53 8.56 4.75
CA TYR A 89 -1.75 9.36 4.72
C TYR A 89 -1.56 10.69 3.98
N ILE A 90 -0.44 11.37 4.21
CA ILE A 90 -0.08 12.62 3.53
C ILE A 90 0.05 12.38 2.02
N ASN A 91 0.75 11.32 1.62
CA ASN A 91 0.90 10.96 0.20
C ASN A 91 -0.45 10.68 -0.46
N MET A 92 -1.31 9.89 0.20
CA MET A 92 -2.67 9.63 -0.28
C MET A 92 -3.47 10.93 -0.48
N TYR A 93 -3.39 11.86 0.48
CA TYR A 93 -4.09 13.14 0.37
C TYR A 93 -3.65 13.95 -0.84
N TYR A 94 -2.34 14.08 -1.06
CA TYR A 94 -1.81 14.81 -2.22
C TYR A 94 -2.18 14.15 -3.55
N GLU A 95 -2.13 12.81 -3.64
CA GLU A 95 -2.58 12.12 -4.86
C GLU A 95 -4.08 12.33 -5.15
N MET A 96 -4.93 12.32 -4.12
CA MET A 96 -6.35 12.60 -4.29
C MET A 96 -6.59 14.04 -4.73
N LYS A 97 -5.82 14.99 -4.18
CA LYS A 97 -5.86 16.40 -4.55
C LYS A 97 -5.44 16.62 -6.00
N GLU A 98 -4.31 16.07 -6.43
CA GLU A 98 -3.84 16.15 -7.83
C GLU A 98 -4.87 15.57 -8.81
N LYS A 99 -5.45 14.40 -8.48
CA LYS A 99 -6.52 13.78 -9.28
C LYS A 99 -7.77 14.66 -9.37
N PHE A 100 -8.12 15.35 -8.30
CA PHE A 100 -9.25 16.27 -8.27
C PHE A 100 -8.96 17.51 -9.12
N GLU A 101 -7.80 18.14 -8.93
CA GLU A 101 -7.36 19.33 -9.68
C GLU A 101 -7.34 19.05 -11.19
N LYS A 102 -6.70 17.94 -11.60
CA LYS A 102 -6.66 17.51 -13.00
C LYS A 102 -8.04 17.27 -13.60
N LYS A 103 -9.01 16.82 -12.79
CA LYS A 103 -10.35 16.49 -13.26
C LYS A 103 -11.28 17.71 -13.34
N TYR A 104 -11.08 18.71 -12.49
CA TYR A 104 -12.06 19.77 -12.27
C TYR A 104 -11.52 21.20 -12.41
N LEU A 105 -10.21 21.40 -12.41
CA LEU A 105 -9.56 22.71 -12.42
C LEU A 105 -8.67 22.94 -13.65
N ASP A 106 -8.15 21.89 -14.28
CA ASP A 106 -7.36 21.98 -15.53
C ASP A 106 -8.22 22.06 -16.80
N GLY A 107 -9.28 22.89 -16.77
CA GLY A 107 -10.16 23.18 -17.92
C GLY A 107 -9.61 24.23 -18.86
#